data_AF-A0A7H0GYM4-F1
#
_entry.id   AF-A0A7H0GYM4-F1
#
_cell.length_a   1.000
_cell.length_b   1.000
_cell.length_c   1.000
_cell.angle_alpha   90.00
_cell.angle_beta   90.00
_cell.angle_gamma   90.00
#
_symmetry.space_group_name_H-M   'P 1'
#
loop_
_entity.id
_entity.type
_entity.pdbx_description
1 polymer ?
#
loop_
_entity_poly.entity_id
_entity_poly.type
_entity_poly.pdbx_seq_one_letter_code
_entity_poly.pdbx_strand_id
1 'polypeptide(L)'
;MLFRALLGEQFQQKYLWLSSGVFVALFLLQMPSPAEGIYWITSAYNYLLPASLTLILLAALVSHASAPTRAARRKCLLISALLTVLLVGSNETNSLPLLIGLLGFTALRYIQHRRLDWDYLFLCAVLLGACIVAFAAPGNYVRLNQATRYIRLLDCVHHAASAAYRCLIDWTGNGVLPAITLLLLPLGHRLSRIPDLPLNRVAQNPFLLGSSWWLRWWLS
;
A
#
# COMPACT_ATOMS: atom_id res chain seq x y z
N MET A 1 4.29 -14.58 -7.46
CA MET A 1 5.32 -13.54 -7.66
C MET A 1 5.49 -12.65 -6.45
N LEU A 2 4.46 -11.96 -5.93
CA LEU A 2 4.57 -11.12 -4.72
C LEU A 2 5.13 -11.89 -3.52
N PHE A 3 4.54 -13.02 -3.16
CA PHE A 3 5.04 -13.82 -2.04
C PHE A 3 6.48 -14.32 -2.25
N ARG A 4 6.88 -14.65 -3.48
CA ARG A 4 8.28 -15.02 -3.78
C ARG A 4 9.23 -13.81 -3.72
N ALA A 5 8.78 -12.64 -4.15
CA ALA A 5 9.52 -11.38 -4.04
C ALA A 5 9.64 -10.91 -2.58
N LEU A 6 8.62 -11.14 -1.76
CA LEU A 6 8.59 -10.77 -0.33
C LEU A 6 9.26 -11.80 0.59
N LEU A 7 9.13 -13.10 0.31
CA LEU A 7 9.64 -14.20 1.14
C LEU A 7 11.03 -14.70 0.68
N GLY A 8 11.49 -14.30 -0.51
CA GLY A 8 12.74 -14.75 -1.10
C GLY A 8 12.71 -16.20 -1.62
N GLU A 9 13.80 -16.62 -2.27
CA GLU A 9 13.99 -17.98 -2.83
C GLU A 9 14.08 -19.09 -1.77
N GLN A 10 14.09 -18.74 -0.47
CA GLN A 10 14.45 -19.64 0.62
C GLN A 10 13.28 -20.51 1.13
N PHE A 11 12.04 -20.18 0.79
CA PHE A 11 10.87 -20.97 1.22
C PHE A 11 10.55 -22.06 0.22
N GLN A 12 10.24 -23.27 0.73
CA GLN A 12 9.73 -24.34 -0.12
C GLN A 12 8.45 -23.88 -0.81
N GLN A 13 8.35 -24.20 -2.10
CA GLN A 13 7.27 -23.74 -2.97
C GLN A 13 5.86 -24.06 -2.41
N LYS A 14 5.73 -25.14 -1.64
CA LYS A 14 4.50 -25.53 -0.93
C LYS A 14 3.99 -24.44 0.03
N TYR A 15 4.87 -23.82 0.83
CA TYR A 15 4.48 -22.76 1.77
C TYR A 15 4.10 -21.48 1.03
N LEU A 16 4.76 -21.16 -0.09
CA LEU A 16 4.39 -20.00 -0.92
C LEU A 16 2.98 -20.14 -1.49
N TRP A 17 2.62 -21.33 -1.97
CA TRP A 17 1.28 -21.62 -2.47
C TRP A 17 0.24 -21.56 -1.35
N LEU A 18 0.54 -22.13 -0.18
CA LEU A 18 -0.35 -22.12 0.96
C LEU A 18 -0.60 -20.69 1.47
N SER A 19 0.44 -19.89 1.66
CA SER A 19 0.30 -18.47 2.05
C SER A 19 -0.48 -17.66 1.02
N SER A 20 -0.25 -17.90 -0.28
CA SER A 20 -1.02 -17.25 -1.34
C SER A 20 -2.49 -17.65 -1.31
N GLY A 21 -2.78 -18.94 -1.09
CA GLY A 21 -4.14 -19.47 -1.00
C GLY A 21 -4.89 -18.93 0.23
N VAL A 22 -4.25 -18.90 1.40
CA VAL A 22 -4.83 -18.31 2.61
C VAL A 22 -5.08 -16.82 2.42
N PHE A 23 -4.15 -16.09 1.79
CA PHE A 23 -4.35 -14.66 1.50
C PHE A 23 -5.56 -14.42 0.58
N VAL A 24 -5.70 -15.21 -0.49
CA VAL A 24 -6.87 -15.14 -1.38
C VAL A 24 -8.16 -15.51 -0.64
N ALA A 25 -8.14 -16.54 0.21
CA ALA A 25 -9.30 -16.94 0.99
C ALA A 25 -9.74 -15.83 1.97
N LEU A 26 -8.79 -15.19 2.67
CA LEU A 26 -9.07 -14.06 3.54
C LEU A 26 -9.60 -12.85 2.77
N PHE A 27 -9.06 -12.59 1.57
CA PHE A 27 -9.57 -11.54 0.69
C PHE A 27 -11.01 -11.79 0.26
N LEU A 28 -11.34 -13.01 -0.14
CA LEU A 28 -12.71 -13.40 -0.52
C LEU A 28 -13.67 -13.35 0.67
N LEU A 29 -13.21 -13.70 1.87
CA LEU A 29 -14.01 -13.63 3.10
C LEU A 29 -14.36 -12.19 3.49
N GLN A 30 -13.46 -11.23 3.25
CA GLN A 30 -13.69 -9.81 3.49
C GLN A 30 -14.46 -9.11 2.36
N MET A 31 -14.62 -9.75 1.20
CA MET A 31 -15.36 -9.13 0.11
C MET A 31 -16.85 -9.10 0.48
N PRO A 32 -17.52 -7.92 0.50
CA PRO A 32 -18.92 -7.83 0.93
C PRO A 32 -19.87 -8.70 0.11
N SER A 33 -19.59 -8.82 -1.20
CA SER A 33 -20.29 -9.73 -2.10
C SER A 33 -19.29 -10.30 -3.11
N PRO A 34 -18.80 -11.55 -2.90
CA PRO A 34 -17.91 -12.22 -3.85
C PRO A 34 -18.57 -12.40 -5.22
N ALA A 35 -19.88 -12.63 -5.23
CA ALA A 35 -20.63 -12.80 -6.47
C ALA A 35 -20.59 -11.52 -7.31
N GLU A 36 -20.85 -10.35 -6.73
CA GLU A 36 -20.76 -9.08 -7.46
C GLU A 36 -19.32 -8.76 -7.85
N GLY A 37 -18.34 -9.01 -6.97
CA GLY A 37 -16.94 -8.72 -7.25
C GLY A 37 -16.35 -9.56 -8.39
N ILE A 38 -16.79 -10.82 -8.55
CA ILE A 38 -16.26 -11.77 -9.53
C ILE A 38 -17.07 -11.79 -10.81
N TYR A 39 -18.41 -11.83 -10.73
CA TYR A 39 -19.27 -11.97 -11.91
C TYR A 39 -19.57 -10.64 -12.59
N TRP A 40 -19.49 -9.52 -11.87
CA TRP A 40 -19.79 -8.22 -12.43
C TRP A 40 -18.53 -7.55 -12.96
N ILE A 41 -18.42 -7.45 -14.29
CA ILE A 41 -17.23 -6.93 -14.96
C ILE A 41 -16.83 -5.54 -14.44
N THR A 42 -17.79 -4.62 -14.24
CA THR A 42 -17.45 -3.28 -13.75
C THR A 42 -16.88 -3.29 -12.33
N SER A 43 -17.33 -4.22 -11.47
CA SER A 43 -16.78 -4.40 -10.13
C SER A 43 -15.38 -5.00 -10.18
N ALA A 44 -15.15 -5.99 -11.05
CA ALA A 44 -13.83 -6.57 -11.25
C ALA A 44 -12.81 -5.52 -11.73
N TYR A 45 -13.19 -4.63 -12.66
CA TYR A 45 -12.34 -3.53 -13.13
C TYR A 45 -12.11 -2.45 -12.06
N ASN A 46 -13.11 -2.16 -11.23
CA ASN A 46 -12.99 -1.12 -10.21
C ASN A 46 -12.25 -1.57 -8.95
N TYR A 47 -12.30 -2.85 -8.59
CA TYR A 47 -11.78 -3.33 -7.30
C TYR A 47 -10.68 -4.39 -7.46
N LEU A 48 -10.95 -5.46 -8.20
CA LEU A 48 -10.04 -6.61 -8.29
C LEU A 48 -8.77 -6.28 -9.10
N LEU A 49 -8.94 -5.58 -10.23
CA LEU A 49 -7.83 -5.17 -11.07
C LEU A 49 -6.89 -4.19 -10.35
N PRO A 50 -7.35 -3.06 -9.76
CA PRO A 50 -6.50 -2.17 -8.98
C PRO A 50 -5.83 -2.84 -7.78
N ALA A 51 -6.53 -3.73 -7.07
CA ALA A 51 -5.95 -4.49 -5.98
C ALA A 51 -4.81 -5.39 -6.47
N SER A 52 -5.00 -6.09 -7.59
CA SER A 52 -3.98 -6.93 -8.22
C SER A 52 -2.78 -6.10 -8.69
N LEU A 53 -3.02 -4.96 -9.35
CA LEU A 53 -1.98 -4.02 -9.77
C LEU A 53 -1.19 -3.46 -8.58
N THR A 54 -1.86 -3.18 -7.44
CA THR A 54 -1.20 -2.73 -6.21
C THR A 54 -0.22 -3.78 -5.71
N LEU A 55 -0.62 -5.06 -5.69
CA LEU A 55 0.26 -6.16 -5.29
C LEU A 55 1.45 -6.31 -6.24
N ILE A 56 1.23 -6.19 -7.55
CA ILE A 56 2.31 -6.25 -8.55
C ILE A 56 3.27 -5.06 -8.36
N LEU A 57 2.75 -3.85 -8.10
CA LEU A 57 3.53 -2.66 -7.83
C LEU A 57 4.40 -2.84 -6.57
N LEU A 58 3.84 -3.36 -5.49
CA LEU A 58 4.60 -3.67 -4.27
C LEU A 58 5.72 -4.68 -4.55
N ALA A 59 5.44 -5.73 -5.30
CA ALA A 59 6.46 -6.70 -5.71
C ALA A 59 7.58 -6.05 -6.57
N ALA A 60 7.21 -5.14 -7.47
CA ALA A 60 8.17 -4.40 -8.30
C ALA A 60 9.04 -3.46 -7.45
N LEU A 61 8.49 -2.78 -6.44
CA LEU A 61 9.23 -1.91 -5.52
C LEU A 61 10.21 -2.70 -4.64
N VAL A 62 9.82 -3.89 -4.17
CA VAL A 62 10.71 -4.80 -3.44
C VAL A 62 11.83 -5.30 -4.36
N SER A 63 11.47 -5.70 -5.58
CA SER A 63 12.46 -6.14 -6.59
C SER A 63 13.42 -5.03 -6.98
N HIS A 64 12.96 -3.77 -7.02
CA HIS A 64 13.79 -2.59 -7.23
C HIS A 64 14.83 -2.41 -6.11
N ALA A 65 14.42 -2.59 -4.86
CA ALA A 65 15.30 -2.47 -3.71
C ALA A 65 16.36 -3.58 -3.65
N SER A 66 16.02 -4.78 -4.10
CA SER A 66 16.92 -5.96 -4.11
C SER A 66 17.64 -6.19 -5.45
N ALA A 67 17.55 -5.25 -6.41
CA ALA A 67 18.07 -5.46 -7.76
C ALA A 67 19.61 -5.55 -7.78
N PRO A 68 20.21 -6.62 -8.35
CA PRO A 68 21.66 -6.84 -8.32
C PRO A 68 22.42 -5.94 -9.31
N THR A 69 21.75 -5.42 -10.35
CA THR A 69 22.37 -4.59 -11.39
C THR A 69 21.61 -3.29 -11.60
N ARG A 70 22.31 -2.24 -12.06
CA ARG A 70 21.69 -0.95 -12.41
C ARG A 70 20.63 -1.09 -13.51
N ALA A 71 20.85 -1.99 -14.47
CA ALA A 71 19.90 -2.26 -15.54
C ALA A 71 18.60 -2.90 -15.00
N ALA A 72 18.70 -3.90 -14.11
CA ALA A 72 17.55 -4.50 -13.46
C ALA A 72 16.78 -3.47 -12.60
N ARG A 73 17.50 -2.63 -11.86
CA ARG A 73 16.91 -1.54 -11.06
C ARG A 73 16.11 -0.57 -11.94
N ARG A 74 16.70 -0.09 -13.04
CA ARG A 74 15.99 0.78 -14.01
C ARG A 74 14.75 0.11 -14.61
N LYS A 75 14.84 -1.17 -14.96
CA LYS A 75 13.69 -1.94 -15.46
C LYS A 75 12.56 -1.98 -14.44
N CYS A 76 12.86 -2.29 -13.18
CA CYS A 76 11.87 -2.28 -12.10
C CYS A 76 11.26 -0.90 -11.90
N LEU A 77 12.06 0.17 -11.97
CA LEU A 77 11.58 1.55 -11.86
C LEU A 77 10.58 1.92 -12.96
N LEU A 78 10.90 1.58 -14.22
CA LEU A 78 10.00 1.81 -15.36
C LEU A 78 8.69 1.02 -15.24
N ILE A 79 8.78 -0.24 -14.81
CA ILE A 79 7.60 -1.07 -14.54
C ILE A 79 6.76 -0.44 -13.42
N SER A 80 7.38 -0.01 -12.32
CA SER A 80 6.69 0.66 -11.22
C SER A 80 6.00 1.95 -11.71
N ALA A 81 6.67 2.78 -12.51
CA ALA A 81 6.08 4.00 -13.06
C ALA A 81 4.86 3.71 -13.94
N LEU A 82 4.94 2.72 -14.83
CA LEU A 82 3.82 2.30 -15.67
C LEU A 82 2.65 1.78 -14.82
N LEU A 83 2.93 0.92 -13.84
CA LEU A 83 1.92 0.38 -12.94
C LEU A 83 1.22 1.49 -12.14
N THR A 84 1.97 2.49 -11.66
CA THR A 84 1.42 3.66 -10.96
C THR A 84 0.40 4.39 -11.83
N VAL A 85 0.72 4.66 -13.11
CA VAL A 85 -0.20 5.32 -14.05
C VAL A 85 -1.45 4.47 -14.30
N LEU A 86 -1.28 3.17 -14.54
CA LEU A 86 -2.41 2.25 -14.74
C LEU A 86 -3.33 2.18 -13.53
N LEU A 87 -2.78 2.24 -12.32
CA LEU A 87 -3.54 2.11 -11.08
C LEU A 87 -4.40 3.35 -10.83
N VAL A 88 -3.84 4.54 -11.06
CA VAL A 88 -4.59 5.81 -11.00
C VAL A 88 -5.68 5.84 -12.07
N GLY A 89 -5.37 5.40 -13.30
CA GLY A 89 -6.34 5.36 -14.39
C GLY A 89 -7.45 4.33 -14.20
N SER A 90 -7.23 3.28 -13.41
CA SER A 90 -8.23 2.24 -13.17
C SER A 90 -9.28 2.66 -12.14
N ASN A 91 -8.88 3.33 -11.05
CA ASN A 91 -9.82 3.78 -10.02
C ASN A 91 -9.25 4.99 -9.26
N GLU A 92 -9.95 6.11 -9.34
CA GLU A 92 -9.57 7.36 -8.69
C GLU A 92 -9.54 7.23 -7.16
N THR A 93 -10.37 6.35 -6.58
CA THR A 93 -10.44 6.10 -5.12
C THR A 93 -9.15 5.50 -4.57
N ASN A 94 -8.42 4.72 -5.39
CA ASN A 94 -7.16 4.10 -4.98
C ASN A 94 -5.95 5.04 -5.13
N SER A 95 -6.10 6.15 -5.85
CA SER A 95 -5.01 7.09 -6.11
C SER A 95 -4.48 7.78 -4.85
N LEU A 96 -5.38 8.20 -3.95
CA LEU A 96 -5.03 8.89 -2.70
C LEU A 96 -4.30 7.98 -1.70
N PRO A 97 -4.81 6.77 -1.35
CA PRO A 97 -4.06 5.84 -0.52
C PRO A 97 -2.69 5.49 -1.10
N LEU A 98 -2.60 5.31 -2.42
CA LEU A 98 -1.33 5.04 -3.08
C LEU A 98 -0.35 6.21 -2.95
N LEU A 99 -0.84 7.45 -3.12
CA LEU A 99 -0.04 8.67 -2.96
C LEU A 99 0.48 8.82 -1.54
N ILE A 100 -0.40 8.68 -0.54
CA ILE A 100 -0.02 8.75 0.87
C ILE A 100 0.98 7.63 1.21
N GLY A 101 0.74 6.40 0.73
CA GLY A 101 1.63 5.26 0.95
C GLY A 101 3.03 5.47 0.36
N LEU A 102 3.12 5.93 -0.89
CA LEU A 102 4.39 6.15 -1.58
C LEU A 102 5.16 7.35 -1.00
N LEU A 103 4.48 8.44 -0.68
CA LEU A 103 5.07 9.60 0.00
C LEU A 103 5.57 9.20 1.39
N GLY A 104 4.74 8.49 2.17
CA GLY A 104 5.11 7.98 3.48
C GLY A 104 6.33 7.07 3.42
N PHE A 105 6.37 6.14 2.46
CA PHE A 105 7.52 5.26 2.23
C PHE A 105 8.80 6.06 1.88
N THR A 106 8.68 7.05 0.99
CA THR A 106 9.79 7.91 0.58
C THR A 106 10.30 8.76 1.75
N ALA A 107 9.40 9.33 2.54
CA ALA A 107 9.71 10.11 3.73
C ALA A 107 10.41 9.26 4.80
N LEU A 108 9.91 8.05 5.05
CA LEU A 108 10.55 7.11 5.99
C LEU A 108 11.97 6.75 5.54
N ARG A 109 12.19 6.49 4.25
CA ARG A 109 13.52 6.23 3.70
C ARG A 109 14.45 7.43 3.85
N TYR A 110 13.94 8.64 3.60
CA TYR A 110 14.70 9.89 3.80
C TYR A 110 15.11 10.09 5.26
N ILE A 111 14.18 9.93 6.20
CA ILE A 111 14.45 10.07 7.64
C ILE A 111 15.56 9.10 8.09
N GLN A 112 15.58 7.89 7.52
CA GLN A 112 16.48 6.83 7.97
C GLN A 112 17.86 6.86 7.37
N HIS A 113 17.96 7.08 6.06
CA HIS A 113 19.25 7.13 5.37
C HIS A 113 19.81 8.56 5.31
N ARG A 114 19.03 9.57 5.72
CA ARG A 114 19.33 11.01 5.57
C ARG A 114 19.71 11.38 4.14
N ARG A 115 19.24 10.57 3.18
CA ARG A 115 19.50 10.70 1.75
C ARG A 115 18.20 10.60 1.01
N LEU A 116 18.02 11.54 0.10
CA LEU A 116 16.89 11.61 -0.79
C LEU A 116 17.10 10.58 -1.90
N ASP A 117 16.19 9.62 -2.02
CA ASP A 117 16.26 8.64 -3.10
C ASP A 117 15.44 9.15 -4.29
N TRP A 118 16.18 9.57 -5.33
CA TRP A 118 15.62 10.18 -6.54
C TRP A 118 14.67 9.25 -7.29
N ASP A 119 14.84 7.93 -7.21
CA ASP A 119 13.97 6.98 -7.90
C ASP A 119 12.55 7.02 -7.31
N TYR A 120 12.43 7.10 -5.97
CA TYR A 120 11.13 7.16 -5.31
C TYR A 120 10.50 8.54 -5.44
N LEU A 121 11.29 9.62 -5.45
CA LEU A 121 10.77 10.93 -5.79
C LEU A 121 10.24 11.01 -7.22
N PHE A 122 10.95 10.39 -8.17
CA PHE A 122 10.47 10.26 -9.54
C PHE A 122 9.12 9.52 -9.58
N LEU A 123 8.98 8.41 -8.85
CA LEU A 123 7.70 7.70 -8.76
C LEU A 123 6.59 8.57 -8.11
N CYS A 124 6.90 9.34 -7.06
CA CYS A 124 5.97 10.30 -6.47
C CYS A 124 5.53 11.37 -7.48
N ALA A 125 6.47 11.89 -8.28
CA ALA A 125 6.17 12.88 -9.32
C ALA A 125 5.30 12.29 -10.43
N VAL A 126 5.59 11.07 -10.90
CA VAL A 126 4.77 10.33 -11.87
C VAL A 126 3.36 10.10 -11.32
N LEU A 127 3.24 9.67 -10.06
CA LEU A 127 1.96 9.47 -9.40
C LEU A 127 1.16 10.78 -9.32
N LEU A 128 1.79 11.87 -8.88
CA LEU A 128 1.14 13.17 -8.79
C LEU A 128 0.67 13.66 -10.17
N GLY A 129 1.51 13.52 -11.20
CA GLY A 129 1.14 13.85 -12.57
C GLY A 129 -0.04 13.02 -13.08
N ALA A 130 -0.02 11.71 -12.83
CA ALA A 130 -1.13 10.83 -13.18
C ALA A 130 -2.44 11.22 -12.46
N CYS A 131 -2.36 11.56 -11.17
CA CYS A 131 -3.52 12.06 -10.42
C CYS A 131 -4.06 13.35 -11.04
N ILE A 132 -3.20 14.33 -11.34
CA ILE A 132 -3.62 15.60 -11.95
C ILE A 132 -4.36 15.34 -13.27
N VAL A 133 -3.80 14.51 -14.15
CA VAL A 133 -4.42 14.16 -15.43
C VAL A 133 -5.76 13.46 -15.23
N ALA A 134 -5.83 12.48 -14.31
CA ALA A 134 -7.06 11.75 -14.02
C ALA A 134 -8.15 12.67 -13.45
N PHE A 135 -7.82 13.53 -12.48
CA PHE A 135 -8.79 14.44 -11.86
C PHE A 135 -9.22 15.57 -12.80
N ALA A 136 -8.34 16.05 -13.68
CA ALA A 136 -8.65 17.07 -14.69
C ALA A 136 -9.45 16.54 -15.89
N ALA A 137 -9.77 15.24 -15.94
CA ALA A 137 -10.56 14.69 -17.03
C ALA A 137 -11.95 15.34 -17.11
N PRO A 138 -12.44 15.71 -18.31
CA PRO A 138 -13.70 16.46 -18.48
C PRO A 138 -14.91 15.73 -17.89
N GLY A 139 -14.90 14.39 -17.90
CA GLY A 139 -15.95 13.58 -17.29
C GLY A 139 -16.13 13.81 -15.79
N ASN A 140 -15.07 14.18 -15.06
CA ASN A 140 -15.16 14.47 -13.64
C ASN A 140 -15.92 15.77 -13.38
N TYR A 141 -15.71 16.80 -14.21
CA TYR A 141 -16.44 18.05 -14.10
C TYR A 141 -17.93 17.89 -14.41
N VAL A 142 -18.29 17.04 -15.39
CA VAL A 142 -19.70 16.74 -15.69
C VAL A 142 -20.38 16.05 -14.50
N ARG A 143 -19.71 15.07 -13.87
CA ARG A 143 -20.20 14.39 -12.66
C ARG A 143 -20.34 15.36 -11.47
N LEU A 144 -19.39 16.29 -11.34
CA LEU A 144 -19.44 17.32 -10.29
C LEU A 144 -20.61 18.29 -10.49
N ASN A 145 -20.90 18.66 -11.74
CA ASN A 145 -21.97 19.59 -12.07
C ASN A 145 -23.38 18.98 -11.91
N GLN A 146 -23.47 17.65 -11.93
CA GLN A 146 -24.70 16.91 -11.61
C GLN A 146 -24.92 16.72 -10.10
N ALA A 147 -23.91 17.01 -9.26
CA ALA A 147 -24.04 16.90 -7.82
C ALA A 147 -24.91 18.04 -7.27
N THR A 148 -26.12 17.72 -6.85
CA THR A 148 -27.10 18.67 -6.30
C THR A 148 -26.80 19.12 -4.86
N ARG A 149 -25.81 18.51 -4.20
CA ARG A 149 -25.49 18.75 -2.79
C ARG A 149 -24.12 19.42 -2.65
N TYR A 150 -24.11 20.66 -2.20
CA TYR A 150 -22.90 21.33 -1.73
C TYR A 150 -22.48 20.72 -0.39
N ILE A 151 -21.51 19.80 -0.43
CA ILE A 151 -20.88 19.26 0.77
C ILE A 151 -19.73 20.19 1.14
N ARG A 152 -19.70 20.70 2.39
CA ARG A 152 -18.60 21.56 2.84
C ARG A 152 -17.35 20.71 3.01
N LEU A 153 -16.17 21.31 2.81
CA LEU A 153 -14.90 20.59 2.94
C LEU A 153 -14.74 19.94 4.32
N LEU A 154 -15.23 20.59 5.37
CA LEU A 154 -15.18 20.07 6.74
C LEU A 154 -16.06 18.83 6.92
N ASP A 155 -17.22 18.78 6.24
CA ASP A 155 -18.10 17.61 6.25
C ASP A 155 -17.43 16.42 5.55
N CYS A 156 -16.74 16.66 4.42
CA CYS A 156 -15.96 15.63 3.73
C CYS A 156 -14.87 15.04 4.63
N VAL A 157 -14.12 15.89 5.33
CA VAL A 157 -13.07 15.46 6.26
C VAL A 157 -13.66 14.65 7.41
N HIS A 158 -14.76 15.11 8.01
CA HIS A 158 -15.44 14.39 9.09
C HIS A 158 -15.96 13.03 8.61
N HIS A 159 -16.61 12.96 7.45
CA HIS A 159 -17.10 11.71 6.89
C HIS A 159 -15.95 10.75 6.56
N ALA A 160 -14.87 11.23 5.93
CA ALA A 160 -13.70 10.41 5.64
C ALA A 160 -13.03 9.88 6.92
N ALA A 161 -12.86 10.73 7.93
CA ALA A 161 -12.29 10.35 9.21
C ALA A 161 -13.16 9.33 9.96
N SER A 162 -14.48 9.55 9.98
CA SER A 162 -15.43 8.62 10.61
C SER A 162 -15.48 7.27 9.90
N ALA A 163 -15.44 7.25 8.57
CA ALA A 163 -15.39 6.04 7.78
C ALA A 163 -14.06 5.29 8.01
N ALA A 164 -12.93 6.01 8.01
CA ALA A 164 -11.63 5.42 8.31
C ALA A 164 -11.59 4.81 9.72
N TYR A 165 -12.15 5.49 10.72
CA TYR A 165 -12.24 4.99 12.08
C TYR A 165 -13.10 3.72 12.18
N ARG A 166 -14.27 3.70 11.53
CA ARG A 166 -15.13 2.50 11.47
C ARG A 166 -14.42 1.34 10.79
N CYS A 167 -13.79 1.59 9.64
CA CYS A 167 -13.01 0.55 8.96
C CYS A 167 -11.86 0.02 9.83
N LEU A 168 -11.17 0.88 10.58
CA LEU A 168 -10.12 0.44 11.51
C LEU A 168 -10.68 -0.49 12.60
N ILE A 169 -11.82 -0.12 13.20
CA ILE A 169 -12.48 -0.98 14.21
C ILE A 169 -12.94 -2.29 13.58
N ASP A 170 -13.62 -2.25 12.44
CA ASP A 170 -14.15 -3.45 11.79
C ASP A 170 -13.02 -4.41 11.40
N TRP A 171 -11.92 -3.87 10.86
CA TRP A 171 -10.78 -4.68 10.44
C TRP A 171 -10.01 -5.28 11.62
N THR A 172 -9.90 -4.55 12.73
CA THR A 172 -9.26 -5.05 13.95
C THR A 172 -10.17 -6.02 14.71
N GLY A 173 -11.48 -5.77 14.73
CA GLY A 173 -12.49 -6.58 15.42
C GLY A 173 -12.88 -7.87 14.71
N ASN A 174 -12.88 -7.90 13.37
CA ASN A 174 -13.22 -9.09 12.59
C ASN A 174 -12.07 -10.13 12.53
N GLY A 175 -10.92 -9.88 13.18
CA GLY A 175 -9.82 -10.84 13.27
C GLY A 175 -9.04 -11.08 11.97
N VAL A 176 -9.51 -10.59 10.83
CA VAL A 176 -8.83 -10.71 9.52
C VAL A 176 -7.49 -9.96 9.52
N LEU A 177 -7.45 -8.73 10.05
CA LEU A 177 -6.20 -7.97 10.12
C LEU A 177 -5.18 -8.63 11.06
N PRO A 178 -5.56 -9.10 12.28
CA PRO A 178 -4.70 -9.97 13.09
C PRO A 178 -4.23 -11.25 12.39
N ALA A 179 -5.11 -11.94 11.66
CA ALA A 179 -4.76 -13.16 10.93
C ALA A 179 -3.75 -12.91 9.81
N ILE A 180 -3.93 -11.84 9.03
CA ILE A 180 -2.96 -11.39 8.02
C ILE A 180 -1.65 -10.98 8.70
N THR A 181 -1.72 -10.27 9.83
CA THR A 181 -0.53 -9.85 10.58
C THR A 181 0.26 -11.05 11.10
N LEU A 182 -0.41 -12.06 11.66
CA LEU A 182 0.20 -13.32 12.10
C LEU A 182 0.81 -14.10 10.93
N LEU A 183 0.10 -14.18 9.81
CA LEU A 183 0.59 -14.84 8.59
C LEU A 183 1.83 -14.15 8.02
N LEU A 184 1.90 -12.81 8.14
CA LEU A 184 3.03 -12.00 7.71
C LEU A 184 4.09 -11.79 8.81
N LEU A 185 3.87 -12.24 10.04
CA LEU A 185 4.77 -12.01 11.19
C LEU A 185 6.16 -12.65 11.02
N PRO A 186 6.30 -13.90 10.52
CA PRO A 186 7.62 -14.48 10.24
C PRO A 186 8.37 -13.69 9.16
N LEU A 187 7.62 -13.09 8.23
CA LEU A 187 8.12 -12.22 7.17
C LEU A 187 8.54 -10.85 7.73
N GLY A 188 7.74 -10.26 8.62
CA GLY A 188 8.07 -9.02 9.34
C GLY A 188 9.37 -9.16 10.14
N HIS A 189 9.55 -10.28 10.86
CA HIS A 189 10.77 -10.56 11.64
C HIS A 189 12.02 -10.83 10.79
N ARG A 190 11.87 -11.13 9.49
CA ARG A 190 13.00 -11.39 8.57
C ARG A 190 13.29 -10.18 7.70
N LEU A 191 12.27 -9.45 7.23
CA LEU A 191 12.42 -8.11 6.67
C LEU A 191 13.05 -7.18 7.71
N SER A 192 12.78 -7.40 9.00
CA SER A 192 13.45 -6.70 10.08
C SER A 192 14.93 -7.10 10.28
N ARG A 193 15.48 -7.98 9.45
CA ARG A 193 16.92 -8.28 9.43
C ARG A 193 17.62 -7.75 8.19
N ILE A 194 16.87 -7.21 7.22
CA ILE A 194 17.41 -6.53 6.05
C ILE A 194 17.63 -5.05 6.43
N PRO A 195 18.88 -4.59 6.57
CA PRO A 195 19.19 -3.26 7.13
C PRO A 195 18.65 -2.09 6.28
N ASP A 196 18.36 -2.32 5.01
CA ASP A 196 17.96 -1.28 4.04
C ASP A 196 16.45 -1.04 3.93
N LEU A 197 15.62 -1.81 4.64
CA LEU A 197 14.17 -1.60 4.60
C LEU A 197 13.72 -0.57 5.64
N PRO A 198 12.98 0.49 5.24
CA PRO A 198 12.61 1.54 6.16
C PRO A 198 11.71 1.06 7.30
N LEU A 199 10.89 0.04 7.06
CA LEU A 199 10.03 -0.52 8.12
C LEU A 199 10.82 -1.24 9.22
N ASN A 200 12.08 -1.59 8.96
CA ASN A 200 12.90 -2.36 9.88
C ASN A 200 13.23 -1.58 11.16
N ARG A 201 13.69 -0.33 11.05
CA ARG A 201 13.98 0.50 12.24
C ARG A 201 12.72 0.81 13.06
N VAL A 202 11.56 0.95 12.42
CA VAL A 202 10.29 1.16 13.13
C VAL A 202 9.85 -0.11 13.85
N ALA A 203 10.00 -1.28 13.21
CA ALA A 203 9.71 -2.57 13.82
C ALA A 203 10.69 -2.95 14.95
N GLN A 204 11.96 -2.52 14.85
CA GLN A 204 13.00 -2.75 15.86
C GLN A 204 12.94 -1.75 17.03
N ASN A 205 12.25 -0.61 16.87
CA ASN A 205 12.10 0.40 17.92
C ASN A 205 10.61 0.55 18.30
N PRO A 206 10.07 -0.35 19.15
CA PRO A 206 8.69 -0.24 19.66
C PRO A 206 8.44 1.08 20.41
N PHE A 207 9.49 1.80 20.80
CA PHE A 207 9.45 3.11 21.46
C PHE A 207 9.10 4.31 20.55
N LEU A 208 8.91 4.12 19.24
CA LEU A 208 8.32 5.17 18.38
C LEU A 208 6.78 5.24 18.47
N LEU A 209 6.13 4.25 19.10
CA LEU A 209 4.70 4.26 19.42
C LEU A 209 4.40 4.56 20.90
N GLY A 210 5.43 4.54 21.76
CA GLY A 210 5.32 4.88 23.17
C GLY A 210 6.56 5.64 23.60
N SER A 211 6.40 6.95 23.75
CA SER A 211 7.42 7.87 24.26
C SER A 211 8.13 7.29 25.50
N SER A 212 9.35 6.79 25.35
CA SER A 212 10.24 6.42 26.46
C SER A 212 10.98 7.61 27.07
N TRP A 213 10.44 8.82 26.91
CA TRP A 213 10.91 9.99 27.64
C TRP A 213 10.66 9.92 29.16
N TRP A 214 9.69 9.09 29.59
CA TRP A 214 9.30 9.00 31.00
C TRP A 214 10.21 8.11 31.86
N LEU A 215 10.84 7.08 31.29
CA LEU A 215 11.67 6.13 32.06
C LEU A 215 13.06 6.66 32.43
N ARG A 216 13.51 7.79 31.84
CA ARG A 216 14.79 8.42 32.23
C ARG A 216 14.69 9.30 33.48
N TRP A 217 13.50 9.71 33.89
CA TRP A 217 13.30 10.57 35.07
C TRP A 217 13.16 9.81 36.38
N TRP A 218 13.04 8.48 36.35
CA TRP A 218 12.84 7.66 37.55
C TRP A 218 14.12 7.03 38.10
N LEU A 219 15.26 7.22 37.42
CA LEU A 219 16.56 6.61 37.74
C LEU A 219 17.69 7.64 37.84
N SER A 220 17.36 8.91 38.03
CA SER A 220 18.29 10.03 38.27
C SER A 220 17.69 10.95 39.31
#